data_AF-A0A851AKE6-F1
#
_entry.id   AF-A0A851AKE6-F1
#
_cell.length_a   1.000
_cell.length_b   1.000
_cell.length_c   1.000
_cell.angle_alpha   90.00
_cell.angle_beta   90.00
_cell.angle_gamma   90.00
#
_symmetry.space_group_name_H-M   'P 1'
#
loop_
_entity.id
_entity.type
_entity.pdbx_description
1 polymer ?
#
loop_
_entity_poly.entity_id
_entity_poly.type
_entity_poly.pdbx_seq_one_letter_code
_entity_poly.pdbx_strand_id
1 'polypeptide(L)'
;GGRWWENAIAAFLTRNYPVSWLVRDTLSRAEDFQSAVIRLASVPIIAEVYYIVGGVSPKEGMVITRNRRGPADLWPLDPLGGAWFRVETNYDHWTTPPPFDDRRTPAIKALNATGQHNINFDTLFKVFYLNSAL
;
A
#
# COMPACT_ATOMS: atom_id res chain seq x y z
N GLY A 1 -3.18 5.56 -15.88
CA GLY A 1 -4.39 6.39 -16.03
C GLY A 1 -5.06 6.04 -17.35
N GLY A 2 -6.39 5.99 -17.40
CA GLY A 2 -7.11 5.81 -18.68
C GLY A 2 -8.53 5.22 -18.66
N ARG A 3 -9.07 4.77 -17.51
CA ARG A 3 -10.42 4.11 -17.50
C ARG A 3 -11.29 4.46 -16.28
N TRP A 4 -11.06 5.62 -15.67
CA TRP A 4 -11.75 6.01 -14.41
C TRP A 4 -13.28 6.06 -14.54
N TRP A 5 -13.79 6.59 -15.66
CA TRP A 5 -15.25 6.68 -15.89
C TRP A 5 -15.87 5.30 -16.10
N GLU A 6 -15.18 4.38 -16.79
CA GLU A 6 -15.63 2.98 -16.92
C GLU A 6 -15.66 2.27 -15.57
N ASN A 7 -14.68 2.55 -14.70
CA ASN A 7 -14.67 2.04 -13.34
C ASN A 7 -15.85 2.59 -12.52
N ALA A 8 -16.18 3.88 -12.68
CA ALA A 8 -17.31 4.50 -12.00
C ALA A 8 -18.67 3.92 -12.44
N ILE A 9 -18.85 3.67 -13.73
CA ILE A 9 -20.06 3.00 -14.25
C ILE A 9 -20.12 1.55 -13.78
N ALA A 10 -18.99 0.84 -13.83
CA ALA A 10 -18.90 -0.53 -13.29
C ALA A 10 -19.23 -0.55 -11.80
N ALA A 11 -18.78 0.43 -11.00
CA ALA A 11 -19.15 0.57 -9.59
C ALA A 11 -20.66 0.63 -9.37
N PHE A 12 -21.32 1.46 -10.16
CA PHE A 12 -22.76 1.67 -10.09
C PHE A 12 -23.53 0.41 -10.50
N LEU A 13 -23.10 -0.27 -11.56
CA LEU A 13 -23.77 -1.45 -12.10
C LEU A 13 -23.48 -2.74 -11.32
N THR A 14 -22.24 -2.95 -10.87
CA THR A 14 -21.82 -4.18 -10.15
C THR A 14 -21.98 -4.06 -8.63
N ARG A 15 -22.34 -2.87 -8.12
CA ARG A 15 -22.42 -2.56 -6.67
C ARG A 15 -21.11 -2.85 -5.90
N ASN A 16 -19.96 -2.79 -6.58
CA ASN A 16 -18.66 -2.95 -5.94
C ASN A 16 -18.20 -1.64 -5.30
N TYR A 17 -17.33 -1.74 -4.29
CA TYR A 17 -16.84 -0.56 -3.60
C TYR A 17 -15.91 0.30 -4.47
N PRO A 18 -16.11 1.64 -4.52
CA PRO A 18 -15.01 2.55 -4.81
C PRO A 18 -13.83 2.29 -3.87
N VAL A 19 -12.60 2.32 -4.40
CA VAL A 19 -11.41 1.89 -3.64
C VAL A 19 -11.22 2.66 -2.33
N SER A 20 -11.56 3.95 -2.30
CA SER A 20 -11.50 4.77 -1.08
C SER A 20 -12.66 4.52 -0.12
N TRP A 21 -13.84 4.13 -0.63
CA TRP A 21 -14.99 3.81 0.22
C TRP A 21 -14.78 2.50 0.96
N LEU A 22 -14.11 1.52 0.34
CA LEU A 22 -13.72 0.30 1.05
C LEU A 22 -12.76 0.61 2.21
N VAL A 23 -11.84 1.57 2.04
CA VAL A 23 -10.96 2.02 3.13
C VAL A 23 -11.78 2.62 4.27
N ARG A 24 -12.69 3.57 3.97
CA ARG A 24 -13.57 4.17 4.99
C ARG A 24 -14.38 3.12 5.75
N ASP A 25 -14.98 2.18 5.02
CA ASP A 25 -15.80 1.13 5.62
C ASP A 25 -14.96 0.14 6.43
N THR A 26 -13.72 -0.15 6.00
CA THR A 26 -12.76 -0.95 6.78
C THR A 26 -12.38 -0.26 8.08
N LEU A 27 -12.02 1.03 8.03
CA LEU A 27 -11.71 1.82 9.23
C LEU A 27 -12.91 1.91 10.21
N SER A 28 -14.13 1.79 9.71
CA SER A 28 -15.35 1.83 10.53
C SER A 28 -15.76 0.48 11.13
N ARG A 29 -15.29 -0.65 10.59
CA ARG A 29 -15.84 -1.98 10.90
C ARG A 29 -14.81 -3.03 11.26
N ALA A 30 -13.56 -2.90 10.80
CA ALA A 30 -12.52 -3.86 11.16
C ALA A 30 -12.11 -3.64 12.62
N GLU A 31 -12.00 -4.72 13.37
CA GLU A 31 -11.70 -4.69 14.80
C GLU A 31 -10.19 -4.74 15.07
N ASP A 32 -9.42 -5.26 14.10
CA ASP A 32 -7.98 -5.46 14.21
C ASP A 32 -7.29 -5.47 12.83
N PHE A 33 -5.97 -5.61 12.84
CA PHE A 33 -5.15 -5.64 11.62
C PHE A 33 -5.56 -6.79 10.68
N GLN A 34 -5.84 -7.98 11.21
CA GLN A 34 -6.14 -9.17 10.40
C GLN A 34 -7.49 -9.03 9.69
N SER A 35 -8.53 -8.58 10.39
CA SER A 35 -9.85 -8.30 9.83
C SER A 35 -9.79 -7.16 8.81
N ALA A 36 -8.98 -6.12 9.05
CA ALA A 36 -8.75 -5.04 8.09
C ALA A 36 -8.09 -5.55 6.82
N VAL A 37 -7.03 -6.35 6.95
CA VAL A 37 -6.32 -7.01 5.85
C VAL A 37 -7.26 -7.90 5.04
N ILE A 38 -8.02 -8.79 5.68
CA ILE A 38 -8.94 -9.71 5.01
C ILE A 38 -9.98 -8.91 4.22
N ARG A 39 -10.54 -7.86 4.81
CA ARG A 39 -11.53 -7.00 4.14
C ARG A 39 -10.92 -6.29 2.93
N LEU A 40 -9.77 -5.65 3.11
CA LEU A 40 -9.06 -4.92 2.06
C LEU A 40 -8.47 -5.84 0.98
N ALA A 41 -8.27 -7.13 1.24
CA ALA A 41 -7.80 -8.11 0.26
C ALA A 41 -8.96 -8.73 -0.55
N SER A 42 -10.08 -9.05 0.10
CA SER A 42 -11.12 -9.91 -0.48
C SER A 42 -12.34 -9.18 -1.07
N VAL A 43 -12.70 -8.00 -0.54
CA VAL A 43 -13.92 -7.32 -1.00
C VAL A 43 -13.74 -6.80 -2.43
N PRO A 44 -14.67 -7.09 -3.36
CA PRO A 44 -14.61 -6.59 -4.73
C PRO A 44 -14.62 -5.06 -4.82
N ILE A 45 -13.77 -4.54 -5.70
CA ILE A 45 -13.57 -3.10 -5.93
C ILE A 45 -13.64 -2.77 -7.43
N ILE A 46 -13.71 -1.47 -7.72
CA ILE A 46 -14.01 -0.98 -9.08
C ILE A 46 -12.75 -0.65 -9.90
N ALA A 47 -11.62 -0.51 -9.22
CA ALA A 47 -10.34 -0.14 -9.78
C ALA A 47 -9.21 -0.87 -9.05
N GLU A 48 -8.08 -1.02 -9.70
CA GLU A 48 -6.85 -1.52 -9.10
C GLU A 48 -6.28 -0.50 -8.12
N VAL A 49 -5.62 -0.97 -7.06
CA VAL A 49 -5.09 -0.12 -5.98
C VAL A 49 -4.03 -0.86 -5.18
N TYR A 50 -3.15 -0.12 -4.53
CA TYR A 50 -2.27 -0.63 -3.48
C TYR A 50 -2.80 -0.15 -2.13
N TYR A 51 -3.15 -1.08 -1.23
CA TYR A 51 -3.46 -0.74 0.16
C TYR A 51 -2.23 -1.00 1.03
N ILE A 52 -1.78 0.02 1.77
CA ILE A 52 -0.69 -0.09 2.73
C ILE A 52 -1.31 -0.03 4.13
N VAL A 53 -1.15 -1.11 4.90
CA VAL A 53 -1.82 -1.30 6.19
C VAL A 53 -0.76 -1.54 7.27
N GLY A 54 -0.86 -0.83 8.39
CA GLY A 54 -0.08 -1.06 9.60
C GLY A 54 -1.00 -1.42 10.77
N GLY A 55 -0.60 -2.40 11.57
CA GLY A 55 -1.25 -2.75 12.84
C GLY A 55 -0.52 -2.13 14.02
N VAL A 56 -0.68 -2.74 15.19
CA VAL A 56 -0.12 -2.24 16.47
C VAL A 56 0.87 -3.21 17.10
N SER A 57 0.93 -4.46 16.60
CA SER A 57 1.85 -5.49 17.07
C SER A 57 3.05 -5.63 16.13
N PRO A 58 4.19 -6.18 16.61
CA PRO A 58 5.33 -6.47 15.75
C PRO A 58 4.93 -7.30 14.53
N LYS A 59 5.53 -6.99 13.37
CA LYS A 59 5.28 -7.62 12.06
C LYS A 59 3.92 -7.31 11.43
N GLU A 60 3.03 -6.57 12.08
CA GLU A 60 1.77 -6.11 11.47
C GLU A 60 2.01 -4.94 10.53
N GLY A 61 2.50 -5.25 9.34
CA GLY A 61 2.58 -4.31 8.22
C GLY A 61 2.48 -5.07 6.91
N MET A 62 1.67 -4.57 5.98
CA MET A 62 1.47 -5.22 4.69
C MET A 62 1.15 -4.22 3.58
N VAL A 63 1.73 -4.47 2.40
CA VAL A 63 1.25 -3.91 1.14
C VAL A 63 0.38 -4.96 0.45
N ILE A 64 -0.84 -4.57 0.08
CA ILE A 64 -1.80 -5.40 -0.63
C ILE A 64 -1.93 -4.85 -2.05
N THR A 65 -1.45 -5.58 -3.04
CA THR A 65 -1.65 -5.23 -4.45
C THR A 65 -2.99 -5.80 -4.90
N ARG A 66 -3.93 -4.94 -5.28
CA ARG A 66 -5.31 -5.33 -5.59
C ARG A 66 -5.64 -5.20 -7.06
N ASN A 67 -6.29 -6.24 -7.59
CA ASN A 67 -7.16 -6.13 -8.74
C ASN A 67 -8.64 -6.03 -8.31
N ARG A 68 -9.54 -5.82 -9.28
CA ARG A 68 -10.98 -5.64 -9.03
C ARG A 68 -11.64 -6.80 -8.27
N ARG A 69 -11.11 -8.03 -8.38
CA ARG A 69 -11.70 -9.25 -7.83
C ARG A 69 -11.04 -9.74 -6.54
N GLY A 70 -9.78 -9.39 -6.30
CA GLY A 70 -9.02 -9.89 -5.15
C GLY A 70 -7.58 -9.39 -5.13
N PRO A 71 -6.71 -9.98 -4.29
CA PRO A 71 -5.30 -9.62 -4.24
C PRO A 71 -4.57 -10.24 -5.43
N ALA A 72 -3.75 -9.44 -6.10
CA ALA A 72 -2.71 -9.94 -6.99
C ALA A 72 -1.47 -10.40 -6.18
N ASP A 73 -1.21 -9.73 -5.05
CA ASP A 73 -0.13 -10.10 -4.13
C ASP A 73 -0.39 -9.58 -2.70
N LEU A 74 0.20 -10.26 -1.73
CA LEU A 74 0.23 -9.89 -0.31
C LEU A 74 1.68 -9.82 0.16
N TRP A 75 2.15 -8.62 0.47
CA TRP A 75 3.56 -8.36 0.79
C TRP A 75 3.73 -7.91 2.25
N PRO A 76 3.84 -8.86 3.21
CA PRO A 76 3.97 -8.55 4.63
C PRO A 76 5.37 -8.04 4.96
N LEU A 77 5.54 -7.36 6.10
CA LEU A 77 6.87 -7.17 6.70
C LEU A 77 7.52 -8.53 7.00
N ASP A 78 8.84 -8.58 6.86
CA ASP A 78 9.63 -9.73 7.31
C ASP A 78 10.89 -9.25 8.05
N PRO A 79 10.76 -8.80 9.30
CA PRO A 79 11.90 -8.30 10.06
C PRO A 79 12.96 -9.37 10.33
N LEU A 80 12.60 -10.66 10.34
CA LEU A 80 13.56 -11.76 10.54
C LEU A 80 14.42 -11.98 9.29
N GLY A 81 13.84 -11.80 8.10
CA GLY A 81 14.57 -11.74 6.82
C GLY A 81 15.21 -10.37 6.53
N GLY A 82 15.23 -9.44 7.49
CA GLY A 82 15.81 -8.10 7.34
C GLY A 82 14.92 -7.08 6.62
N ALA A 83 13.73 -7.48 6.16
CA ALA A 83 12.76 -6.58 5.54
C ALA A 83 11.87 -5.89 6.58
N TRP A 84 12.46 -4.98 7.35
CA TRP A 84 11.81 -4.22 8.42
C TRP A 84 10.95 -3.04 7.94
N PHE A 85 10.93 -2.75 6.63
CA PHE A 85 10.02 -1.80 5.99
C PHE A 85 9.50 -2.32 4.65
N ARG A 86 8.42 -1.72 4.16
CA ARG A 86 7.93 -1.84 2.77
C ARG A 86 7.78 -0.45 2.15
N VAL A 87 8.06 -0.34 0.85
CA VAL A 87 7.89 0.89 0.07
C VAL A 87 7.02 0.56 -1.14
N GLU A 88 5.87 1.21 -1.22
CA GLU A 88 5.00 1.17 -2.39
C GLU A 88 4.81 2.59 -2.93
N THR A 89 4.82 2.74 -4.25
CA THR A 89 4.56 3.99 -4.96
C THR A 89 3.32 3.79 -5.84
N ASN A 90 3.51 3.46 -7.11
CA ASN A 90 2.43 3.27 -8.08
C ASN A 90 2.68 2.14 -9.08
N TYR A 91 3.59 1.21 -8.75
CA TYR A 91 4.05 0.15 -9.65
C TYR A 91 4.14 -1.15 -8.87
N ASP A 92 4.00 -2.30 -9.51
CA ASP A 92 4.10 -3.56 -8.79
C ASP A 92 5.51 -3.76 -8.21
N HIS A 93 5.63 -4.26 -6.98
CA HIS A 93 6.92 -4.36 -6.29
C HIS A 93 7.88 -5.39 -6.91
N TRP A 94 7.33 -6.41 -7.58
CA TRP A 94 8.09 -7.41 -8.35
C TRP A 94 8.52 -6.93 -9.74
N THR A 95 8.24 -5.66 -10.07
CA THR A 95 8.65 -5.04 -11.34
C THR A 95 9.62 -3.89 -11.10
N THR A 96 10.40 -3.57 -12.14
CA THR A 96 11.27 -2.39 -12.14
C THR A 96 10.42 -1.13 -12.32
N PRO A 97 10.53 -0.12 -11.43
CA PRO A 97 9.88 1.17 -11.66
C PRO A 97 10.30 1.78 -13.00
N PRO A 98 9.42 2.50 -13.70
CA PRO A 98 9.81 3.15 -14.95
C PRO A 98 10.90 4.20 -14.68
N PRO A 99 11.92 4.31 -15.55
CA PRO A 99 13.04 5.24 -15.33
C PRO A 99 12.65 6.72 -15.18
N PHE A 100 11.49 7.11 -15.70
CA PHE A 100 10.98 8.49 -15.61
C PHE A 100 10.21 8.77 -14.30
N ASP A 101 9.89 7.75 -13.49
CA ASP A 101 9.21 7.88 -12.20
C ASP A 101 9.65 6.75 -11.25
N ASP A 102 10.93 6.78 -10.85
CA ASP A 102 11.47 5.88 -9.82
C ASP A 102 11.60 6.58 -8.46
N ARG A 103 10.45 6.81 -7.82
CA ARG A 103 10.37 7.27 -6.43
C ARG A 103 10.64 6.16 -5.41
N ARG A 104 10.66 4.89 -5.83
CA ARG A 104 10.84 3.74 -4.93
C ARG A 104 12.31 3.62 -4.50
N THR A 105 13.25 3.66 -5.45
CA THR A 105 14.68 3.56 -5.18
C THR A 105 15.21 4.60 -4.18
N PRO A 106 14.95 5.93 -4.33
CA PRO A 106 15.41 6.92 -3.37
C PRO A 106 14.78 6.74 -1.98
N ALA A 107 13.50 6.36 -1.89
CA ALA A 107 12.84 6.06 -0.61
C ALA A 107 13.50 4.87 0.11
N ILE A 108 13.79 3.77 -0.61
CA ILE A 108 14.50 2.61 -0.06
C ILE A 108 15.91 3.02 0.42
N LYS A 109 16.64 3.81 -0.37
CA LYS A 109 17.98 4.30 0.00
C LYS A 109 17.93 5.16 1.28
N ALA A 110 16.93 6.04 1.40
CA ALA A 110 16.77 6.90 2.58
C ALA A 110 16.37 6.11 3.84
N LEU A 111 15.51 5.10 3.71
CA LEU A 111 15.15 4.19 4.81
C LEU A 111 16.35 3.35 5.26
N ASN A 112 17.12 2.81 4.31
CA ASN A 112 18.35 2.08 4.61
C ASN A 112 19.39 2.96 5.32
N ALA A 113 19.55 4.21 4.89
CA ALA A 113 20.48 5.16 5.52
C ALA A 113 20.01 5.60 6.92
N THR A 114 18.69 5.67 7.13
CA THR A 114 18.11 5.94 8.47
C THR A 114 18.37 4.75 9.39
N GLY A 115 18.08 3.53 8.91
CA GLY A 115 18.23 2.29 9.67
C GLY A 115 17.12 2.08 10.71
N GLN A 116 16.88 0.81 11.05
CA GLN A 116 15.75 0.41 11.90
C GLN A 116 15.81 1.01 13.31
N HIS A 117 16.99 1.22 13.88
CA HIS A 117 17.14 1.78 15.23
C HIS A 117 16.83 3.28 15.31
N ASN A 118 16.88 4.00 14.18
CA ASN A 118 16.67 5.45 14.16
C ASN A 118 15.30 5.83 13.60
N ILE A 119 14.49 4.87 13.16
CA ILE A 119 13.18 5.18 12.57
C ILE A 119 12.21 5.68 13.64
N ASN A 120 11.68 6.88 13.40
CA ASN A 120 10.63 7.54 14.16
C ASN A 120 9.84 8.48 13.22
N PHE A 121 8.85 9.20 13.76
CA PHE A 121 8.03 10.12 12.97
C PHE A 121 8.86 11.17 12.23
N ASP A 122 9.87 11.77 12.87
CA ASP A 122 10.70 12.82 12.26
C ASP A 122 11.55 12.27 11.12
N THR A 123 12.21 11.13 11.33
CA THR A 123 13.04 10.52 10.30
C THR A 123 12.20 10.00 9.13
N LEU A 124 11.00 9.47 9.41
CA LEU A 124 10.09 9.04 8.35
C LEU A 124 9.58 10.23 7.54
N PHE A 125 9.26 11.35 8.20
CA PHE A 125 8.90 12.59 7.51
C PHE A 125 10.04 13.10 6.62
N LYS A 126 11.29 13.03 7.08
CA LYS A 126 12.47 13.36 6.26
C LYS A 126 12.59 12.46 5.03
N VAL A 127 12.30 11.16 5.15
CA VAL A 127 12.28 10.25 3.98
C VAL A 127 11.28 10.72 2.93
N PHE A 128 10.07 11.14 3.33
CA PHE A 128 9.08 11.65 2.39
C PHE A 128 9.51 12.97 1.73
N TYR A 129 10.11 13.88 2.50
CA TYR A 129 10.57 15.17 1.99
C TYR A 129 11.72 15.03 0.97
N LEU A 130 12.69 14.15 1.26
CA LEU A 130 13.81 13.89 0.36
C LEU A 130 13.36 13.29 -0.99
N ASN A 131 12.25 12.55 -1.00
CA ASN A 131 11.68 11.97 -2.21
C ASN A 131 10.88 12.98 -3.06
N SER A 132 10.50 14.13 -2.50
CA SER A 132 9.79 15.20 -3.23
C SER A 132 10.72 16.22 -3.89
N ALA A 133 12.03 16.14 -3.64
CA ALA A 133 13.04 17.07 -4.14
C ALA A 133 13.88 16.51 -5.31
N LEU A 134 13.53 15.32 -5.81
CA LEU A 134 14.15 14.64 -6.95
C LEU A 134 13.10 14.50 -8.07
#